data_AF-A0A7X9BZ05-F1
#
_entry.id   AF-A0A7X9BZ05-F1
#
_cell.length_a   1.000
_cell.length_b   1.000
_cell.length_c   1.000
_cell.angle_alpha   90.00
_cell.angle_beta   90.00
_cell.angle_gamma   90.00
#
_symmetry.space_group_name_H-M   'P 1'
#
loop_
_entity.id
_entity.type
_entity.pdbx_description
1 polymer ?
#
loop_
_entity_poly.entity_id
_entity_poly.type
_entity_poly.pdbx_seq_one_letter_code
_entity_poly.pdbx_strand_id
1 'polypeptide(L)'
;VIRTPGGTHGNFSVSFYNAVDKEDYLVYDWNVSTEDATAPLVPVETLIQNVKRQVPGKERIIMLMHDAPGKWTTVEALPHIIQYLKEEGYEFGVLTPEVAPILFPGGFYS
;
A
#
# COMPACT_ATOMS: atom_id res chain seq x y z
N VAL A 1 -8.48 -11.55 2.07
CA VAL A 1 -7.84 -10.22 2.26
C VAL A 1 -8.54 -9.19 1.38
N ILE A 2 -8.76 -7.98 1.87
CA ILE A 2 -9.37 -6.88 1.12
C ILE A 2 -8.63 -5.55 1.36
N ARG A 3 -8.73 -4.63 0.41
CA ARG A 3 -8.25 -3.25 0.52
C ARG A 3 -9.41 -2.30 0.25
N THR A 4 -9.61 -1.31 1.09
CA THR A 4 -10.68 -0.32 0.91
C THR A 4 -10.27 0.79 -0.07
N PRO A 5 -11.24 1.37 -0.81
CA PRO A 5 -11.01 2.61 -1.55
C PRO A 5 -10.60 3.73 -0.58
N GLY A 6 -9.53 4.47 -0.90
CA GLY A 6 -9.04 5.59 -0.08
C GLY A 6 -8.36 5.21 1.23
N GLY A 7 -8.33 3.93 1.60
CA GLY A 7 -7.82 3.46 2.88
C GLY A 7 -8.80 3.70 4.02
N THR A 8 -8.51 3.13 5.18
CA THR A 8 -9.49 3.05 6.28
C THR A 8 -9.72 4.36 7.04
N HIS A 9 -8.69 5.21 7.13
CA HIS A 9 -8.71 6.38 8.01
C HIS A 9 -9.80 7.39 7.65
N GLY A 10 -10.78 7.55 8.54
CA GLY A 10 -11.90 8.50 8.38
C GLY A 10 -12.95 8.12 7.34
N ASN A 11 -12.85 6.94 6.70
CA ASN A 11 -13.72 6.53 5.61
C ASN A 11 -14.73 5.43 5.99
N PHE A 12 -14.50 4.69 7.08
CA PHE A 12 -15.30 3.53 7.46
C PHE A 12 -15.61 3.50 8.95
N SER A 13 -16.83 3.09 9.28
CA SER A 13 -17.35 2.95 10.66
C SER A 13 -17.02 1.59 11.27
N VAL A 14 -17.20 1.47 12.59
CA VAL A 14 -17.12 0.18 13.30
C VAL A 14 -18.02 -0.90 12.67
N SER A 15 -19.20 -0.54 12.16
CA SER A 15 -20.10 -1.49 11.50
C SER A 15 -19.52 -2.10 10.22
N PHE A 16 -18.70 -1.36 9.47
CA PHE A 16 -17.97 -1.92 8.33
C PHE A 16 -16.98 -2.98 8.79
N TYR A 17 -16.17 -2.70 9.82
CA TYR A 17 -15.21 -3.67 10.36
C TYR A 17 -15.89 -4.94 10.87
N ASN A 18 -17.00 -4.80 11.59
CA ASN A 18 -17.77 -5.96 12.06
C ASN A 18 -18.31 -6.79 10.89
N ALA A 19 -18.73 -6.15 9.80
CA ALA A 19 -19.25 -6.85 8.63
C ALA A 19 -18.17 -7.64 7.90
N VAL A 20 -16.98 -7.07 7.74
CA VAL A 20 -15.86 -7.76 7.05
C VAL A 20 -15.24 -8.84 7.94
N ASP A 21 -15.16 -8.61 9.25
CA ASP A 21 -14.69 -9.60 10.23
C ASP A 21 -15.62 -10.82 10.30
N LYS A 22 -16.94 -10.59 10.28
CA LYS A 22 -17.95 -11.66 10.25
C LYS A 22 -17.81 -12.61 9.04
N GLU A 23 -17.27 -12.11 7.94
CA GLU A 23 -17.06 -12.85 6.70
C GLU A 23 -15.59 -13.29 6.53
N ASP A 24 -14.81 -13.27 7.61
CA ASP A 24 -13.39 -13.68 7.67
C ASP A 24 -12.46 -12.90 6.73
N TYR A 25 -12.82 -11.65 6.40
CA TYR A 25 -11.96 -10.76 5.61
C TYR A 25 -11.00 -9.95 6.49
N LEU A 26 -9.71 -10.10 6.20
CA LEU A 26 -8.67 -9.19 6.72
C LEU A 26 -8.54 -7.93 5.84
N VAL A 27 -8.65 -6.76 6.45
CA VAL A 27 -8.46 -5.44 5.81
C VAL A 27 -6.98 -5.04 5.86
N TYR A 28 -6.45 -4.56 4.74
CA TYR A 28 -5.10 -4.04 4.63
C TYR A 28 -5.10 -2.61 4.07
N ASP A 29 -4.46 -1.71 4.80
CA ASP A 29 -3.94 -0.45 4.28
C ASP A 29 -2.47 -0.64 3.81
N TRP A 30 -1.72 0.46 3.72
CA TRP A 30 -0.33 0.50 3.32
C TRP A 30 0.48 1.38 4.26
N ASN A 31 1.79 1.17 4.34
CA ASN A 31 2.71 2.04 5.11
C ASN A 31 3.81 2.67 4.24
N VAL A 32 3.80 2.39 2.94
CA VAL A 32 4.58 3.07 1.91
C VAL A 32 3.66 3.31 0.70
N SER A 33 3.81 4.43 0.03
CA SER A 33 3.06 4.75 -1.20
C SER A 33 4.00 5.31 -2.25
N THR A 34 3.82 4.94 -3.51
CA THR A 34 4.49 5.65 -4.62
C THR A 34 3.93 7.05 -4.84
N GLU A 35 2.76 7.33 -4.25
CA GLU A 35 1.95 8.53 -4.46
C GLU A 35 1.53 8.72 -5.93
N ASP A 36 1.46 7.62 -6.70
CA ASP A 36 1.09 7.64 -8.12
C ASP A 36 -0.34 8.12 -8.39
N ALA A 37 -1.20 8.15 -7.37
CA ALA A 37 -2.57 8.65 -7.44
C ALA A 37 -2.69 10.19 -7.28
N THR A 38 -1.60 10.90 -7.00
CA THR A 38 -1.62 12.37 -6.78
C THR A 38 -1.91 13.18 -8.05
N ALA A 39 -1.66 12.61 -9.21
CA ALA A 39 -1.97 13.19 -10.52
C ALA A 39 -2.34 12.09 -11.51
N PRO A 40 -2.96 12.39 -12.68
CA PRO A 40 -3.18 11.39 -13.72
C PRO A 40 -1.89 10.66 -14.09
N LEU A 41 -0.79 11.39 -14.26
CA LEU A 41 0.54 10.87 -14.51
C LEU A 41 1.58 11.55 -13.59
N VAL A 42 2.39 10.75 -12.92
CA VAL A 42 3.49 11.19 -12.05
C VAL A 42 4.81 10.72 -12.65
N PRO A 43 5.87 11.53 -12.72
CA PRO A 43 7.14 11.12 -13.32
C PRO A 43 7.76 9.90 -12.62
N VAL A 44 8.37 9.00 -13.40
CA VAL A 44 9.02 7.76 -12.91
C VAL A 44 9.98 8.05 -11.75
N GLU A 45 10.85 9.06 -11.90
CA GLU A 45 11.82 9.42 -10.87
C GLU A 45 11.13 9.86 -9.56
N THR A 46 10.04 10.63 -9.65
CA THR A 46 9.27 11.05 -8.48
C THR A 46 8.71 9.85 -7.72
N LEU A 47 8.19 8.83 -8.44
CA LEU A 47 7.68 7.60 -7.83
C LEU A 47 8.78 6.84 -7.08
N ILE A 48 9.96 6.71 -7.69
CA ILE A 48 11.13 6.05 -7.09
C ILE A 48 11.59 6.81 -5.85
N GLN A 49 11.69 8.14 -5.91
CA GLN A 49 12.12 8.98 -4.79
C GLN A 49 11.12 8.95 -3.63
N ASN A 50 9.82 8.89 -3.92
CA ASN A 50 8.80 8.72 -2.90
C ASN A 50 8.98 7.42 -2.11
N VAL A 51 9.30 6.32 -2.78
CA VAL A 51 9.62 5.05 -2.12
C VAL A 51 10.90 5.19 -1.29
N LYS A 52 12.00 5.66 -1.88
CA LYS A 52 13.30 5.83 -1.18
C LYS A 52 13.21 6.72 0.06
N ARG A 53 12.30 7.70 0.07
CA ARG A 53 12.04 8.57 1.22
C ARG A 53 11.28 7.87 2.34
N GLN A 54 10.41 6.91 2.01
CA GLN A 54 9.50 6.27 2.97
C GLN A 54 10.01 4.92 3.51
N VAL A 55 10.84 4.20 2.75
CA VAL A 55 11.37 2.87 3.10
C VAL A 55 12.29 2.84 4.33
N PRO A 56 13.23 3.80 4.53
CA PRO A 56 14.20 3.72 5.62
C PRO A 56 13.56 3.52 7.01
N GLY A 57 14.14 2.60 7.78
CA GLY A 57 13.72 2.29 9.16
C GLY A 57 12.46 1.42 9.26
N LYS A 58 11.95 0.87 8.16
CA LYS A 58 10.87 -0.12 8.18
C LYS A 58 11.46 -1.53 8.10
N GLU A 59 10.93 -2.46 8.88
CA GLU A 59 11.27 -3.89 8.75
C GLU A 59 10.27 -4.62 7.85
N ARG A 60 9.06 -4.07 7.71
CA ARG A 60 7.97 -4.65 6.93
C ARG A 60 7.23 -3.56 6.17
N ILE A 61 7.00 -3.82 4.88
CA ILE A 61 6.33 -2.88 3.97
C ILE A 61 5.11 -3.53 3.35
N ILE A 62 4.00 -2.79 3.33
CA ILE A 62 2.90 -2.98 2.39
C ILE A 62 2.82 -1.69 1.58
N MET A 63 3.10 -1.78 0.28
CA MET A 63 3.22 -0.64 -0.62
C MET A 63 1.95 -0.47 -1.45
N LEU A 64 1.43 0.76 -1.52
CA LEU A 64 0.36 1.11 -2.45
C LEU A 64 0.93 1.57 -3.79
N MET A 65 0.41 0.95 -4.86
CA MET A 65 0.64 1.26 -6.27
C MET A 65 -0.66 0.98 -7.06
N HIS A 66 -0.82 1.59 -8.23
CA HIS A 66 -1.96 1.36 -9.11
C HIS A 66 -1.52 0.88 -10.51
N ASP A 67 -2.12 -0.20 -10.99
CA ASP A 67 -1.96 -0.77 -12.34
C ASP A 67 -3.10 -0.34 -13.30
N ALA A 68 -3.80 0.75 -12.96
CA ALA A 68 -4.94 1.25 -13.69
C ALA A 68 -4.57 1.95 -15.02
N PRO A 69 -5.50 2.07 -15.98
CA PRO A 69 -5.28 2.86 -17.19
C PRO A 69 -4.78 4.27 -16.89
N GLY A 70 -3.75 4.72 -17.63
CA GLY A 70 -3.09 6.00 -17.42
C GLY A 70 -1.97 6.00 -16.38
N LYS A 71 -1.71 4.87 -15.70
CA LYS A 71 -0.60 4.71 -14.74
C LYS A 71 0.65 4.03 -15.33
N TRP A 72 1.00 4.32 -16.58
CA TRP A 72 2.14 3.66 -17.23
C TRP A 72 3.48 3.96 -16.54
N THR A 73 3.66 5.14 -15.94
CA THR A 73 4.89 5.46 -15.21
C THR A 73 5.05 4.65 -13.93
N THR A 74 3.96 4.17 -13.33
CA THR A 74 4.02 3.22 -12.20
C THR A 74 4.60 1.89 -12.65
N VAL A 75 4.19 1.40 -13.84
CA VAL A 75 4.72 0.17 -14.43
C VAL A 75 6.19 0.34 -14.81
N GLU A 76 6.57 1.49 -15.38
CA GLU A 76 7.96 1.83 -15.73
C GLU A 76 8.86 1.95 -14.48
N ALA A 77 8.35 2.47 -13.36
CA ALA A 77 9.10 2.62 -12.11
C ALA A 77 9.30 1.28 -11.36
N LEU A 78 8.39 0.32 -11.55
CA LEU A 78 8.36 -0.94 -10.81
C LEU A 78 9.69 -1.72 -10.82
N PRO A 79 10.40 -1.95 -11.94
CA PRO A 79 11.68 -2.66 -11.92
C PRO A 79 12.75 -1.96 -11.06
N HIS A 80 12.80 -0.62 -11.07
CA HIS A 80 13.74 0.16 -10.26
C HIS A 80 13.39 0.11 -8.77
N ILE A 81 12.10 0.15 -8.44
CA ILE A 81 11.61 -0.01 -7.07
C ILE A 81 11.96 -1.41 -6.54
N ILE A 82 11.74 -2.45 -7.34
CA ILE A 82 12.09 -3.83 -6.97
C ILE A 82 13.59 -3.97 -6.74
N GLN A 83 14.42 -3.42 -7.63
CA GLN A 83 15.88 -3.45 -7.47
C GLN A 83 16.31 -2.77 -6.16
N TYR A 84 15.83 -1.54 -5.93
CA TYR A 84 16.14 -0.80 -4.70
C TYR A 84 15.75 -1.58 -3.44
N LEU A 85 14.54 -2.13 -3.39
CA LEU A 85 14.08 -2.92 -2.22
C LEU A 85 14.94 -4.17 -2.00
N LYS A 86 15.36 -4.87 -3.07
CA LYS A 86 16.28 -6.00 -2.94
C LYS A 86 17.66 -5.59 -2.43
N GLU A 87 18.18 -4.45 -2.88
CA GLU A 87 19.46 -3.89 -2.40
C GLU A 87 19.39 -3.51 -0.91
N GLU A 88 18.23 -3.05 -0.43
CA GLU A 88 17.95 -2.80 0.99
C GLU A 88 17.69 -4.10 1.79
N GLY A 89 17.76 -5.28 1.16
CA GLY A 89 17.63 -6.57 1.82
C GLY A 89 16.20 -7.09 1.97
N TYR A 90 15.21 -6.50 1.29
CA TYR A 90 13.83 -6.99 1.32
C TYR A 90 13.62 -8.21 0.43
N GLU A 91 12.73 -9.09 0.90
CA GLU A 91 12.13 -10.14 0.11
C GLU A 91 10.66 -9.80 -0.22
N PHE A 92 10.14 -10.39 -1.31
CA PHE A 92 8.79 -10.13 -1.78
C PHE A 92 7.90 -11.33 -1.48
N GLY A 93 6.74 -11.06 -0.86
CA GLY A 93 5.72 -12.05 -0.55
C GLY A 93 4.35 -11.62 -1.06
N VAL A 94 3.42 -12.56 -1.06
CA VAL A 94 2.00 -12.32 -1.37
C VAL A 94 1.24 -12.14 -0.05
N LEU A 95 0.28 -11.22 -0.02
CA LEU A 95 -0.62 -11.10 1.13
C LEU A 95 -1.55 -12.32 1.20
N THR A 96 -1.42 -13.08 2.28
CA THR A 96 -2.30 -14.19 2.63
C THR A 96 -2.92 -13.94 4.00
N PRO A 97 -3.95 -14.70 4.43
CA PRO A 97 -4.53 -14.55 5.76
C PRO A 97 -3.53 -14.69 6.93
N GLU A 98 -2.39 -15.34 6.71
CA GLU A 98 -1.33 -15.52 7.70
C GLU A 98 -0.43 -14.28 7.86
N VAL A 99 -0.51 -13.31 6.93
CA VAL A 99 0.27 -12.07 6.99
C VAL A 99 -0.46 -11.06 7.88
N ALA A 100 0.11 -10.68 9.02
CA ALA A 100 -0.55 -9.73 9.92
C ALA A 100 -0.85 -8.38 9.20
N PRO A 101 -2.05 -7.81 9.33
CA PRO A 101 -2.43 -6.61 8.59
C PRO A 101 -1.65 -5.37 9.03
N ILE A 102 -1.63 -4.37 8.14
CA ILE A 102 -1.28 -2.99 8.45
C ILE A 102 -2.55 -2.18 8.28
N LEU A 103 -2.94 -1.45 9.32
CA LEU A 103 -4.08 -0.53 9.29
C LEU A 103 -3.59 0.87 9.65
N PHE A 104 -4.24 1.89 9.11
CA PHE A 104 -3.96 3.26 9.50
C PHE A 104 -4.34 3.51 10.97
N PRO A 105 -3.59 4.35 11.69
CA PRO A 105 -3.96 4.76 13.04
C PRO A 105 -5.36 5.39 13.04
N GLY A 106 -6.19 5.01 14.03
CA GLY A 106 -7.53 5.54 14.15
C GLY A 106 -8.54 4.98 13.13
N GLY A 107 -8.28 3.83 12.50
CA GLY A 107 -9.27 3.16 11.66
C GLY A 107 -10.62 2.88 12.36
N PHE A 108 -10.69 2.90 13.69
CA PHE A 108 -11.89 2.61 14.48
C PHE A 108 -12.70 3.85 14.92
N TYR A 109 -12.53 5.01 14.29
CA TYR A 109 -13.37 6.16 14.67
C TYR A 109 -14.85 5.82 14.41
N SER A 110 -15.62 6.05 15.48
CA SER A 110 -17.03 5.69 15.69
C SER A 110 -17.98 6.29 14.67
#